data_AF-A0A9E2RDS6-F1
#
_entry.id   AF-A0A9E2RDS6-F1
#
_cell.length_a   1.000
_cell.length_b   1.000
_cell.length_c   1.000
_cell.angle_alpha   90.00
_cell.angle_beta   90.00
_cell.angle_gamma   90.00
#
_symmetry.space_group_name_H-M   'P 1'
#
loop_
_entity.id
_entity.type
_entity.pdbx_description
1 polymer ?
#
loop_
_entity_poly.entity_id
_entity_poly.type
_entity_poly.pdbx_seq_one_letter_code
_entity_poly.pdbx_strand_id
1 'polypeptide(L)'
;MPRCQADKSITRVTVGDFQFPLGVYPVEKMDPKPGYTVTFESADGGGEGGSGPGNTSGGFHPEPDGAEPGEEGERSGSGNPDDWEEWPDRYVFDAVISAHRVESLCRALFSLLPGRVYPILDVLGRDAFREVDPYITYELVGTDRFLNACRWLRDFFFEDGLVGFGAMSEEPFFYIFIDEHKIVTVRAEPVLKEKIEKVLAAFDLSAMSDPAGADSASHEHRGVLLAPGDRPELLDGEQILEFLKDDWKLVLNIDPETNVDDDQNALGTTAWRCLLRGENEKETRYAQVCLAADHLKQAEETAFDTLAEMCDKAEIDFDDAVVISADRLKTEEIPTIVEAITKARIKPVKGLQPGKVYGFGWVGEREAR
;
A
#
# COMPACT_ATOMS: atom_id res chain seq x y z
N MET A 1 0.66 -16.52 -17.45
CA MET A 1 1.28 -15.53 -16.55
C MET A 1 0.34 -14.36 -16.47
N PRO A 2 -0.05 -13.93 -15.27
CA PRO A 2 -0.92 -12.78 -15.08
C PRO A 2 -0.30 -11.55 -15.74
N ARG A 3 -1.15 -10.72 -16.32
CA ARG A 3 -0.75 -9.45 -16.92
C ARG A 3 -1.77 -8.40 -16.50
N CYS A 4 -1.33 -7.16 -16.49
CA CYS A 4 -2.22 -6.02 -16.42
C CYS A 4 -2.04 -5.19 -17.70
N GLN A 5 -2.98 -4.30 -17.97
CA GLN A 5 -2.87 -3.37 -19.09
C GLN A 5 -3.54 -2.06 -18.73
N ALA A 6 -2.87 -0.93 -18.96
CA ALA A 6 -3.51 0.36 -18.86
C ALA A 6 -4.61 0.52 -19.93
N ASP A 7 -5.70 1.19 -19.57
CA ASP A 7 -6.73 1.61 -20.49
C ASP A 7 -6.17 2.69 -21.43
N LYS A 8 -6.09 2.33 -22.71
CA LYS A 8 -5.59 3.19 -23.78
C LYS A 8 -6.53 4.36 -24.09
N SER A 9 -7.74 4.36 -23.56
CA SER A 9 -8.68 5.48 -23.68
C SER A 9 -8.30 6.66 -22.79
N ILE A 10 -7.51 6.42 -21.72
CA ILE A 10 -7.05 7.44 -20.79
C ILE A 10 -6.00 8.30 -21.49
N THR A 11 -6.24 9.62 -21.50
CA THR A 11 -5.30 10.58 -22.08
C THR A 11 -4.31 11.04 -21.02
N ARG A 12 -3.02 10.89 -21.30
CA ARG A 12 -1.95 11.37 -20.43
C ARG A 12 -1.91 12.89 -20.39
N VAL A 13 -1.80 13.45 -19.18
CA VAL A 13 -1.58 14.89 -18.99
C VAL A 13 -0.12 15.23 -19.22
N THR A 14 0.13 16.28 -20.00
CA THR A 14 1.48 16.75 -20.35
C THR A 14 1.60 18.25 -20.17
N VAL A 15 2.71 18.72 -19.60
CA VAL A 15 3.07 20.14 -19.49
C VAL A 15 4.46 20.33 -20.09
N GLY A 16 4.52 20.98 -21.26
CA GLY A 16 5.76 21.02 -22.07
C GLY A 16 6.18 19.60 -22.48
N ASP A 17 7.42 19.24 -22.17
CA ASP A 17 7.98 17.90 -22.41
C ASP A 17 7.80 16.94 -21.22
N PHE A 18 7.23 17.44 -20.12
CA PHE A 18 6.95 16.62 -18.94
C PHE A 18 5.63 15.88 -19.09
N GLN A 19 5.64 14.60 -18.76
CA GLN A 19 4.49 13.71 -18.81
C GLN A 19 4.20 13.21 -17.39
N PHE A 20 2.96 13.39 -16.93
CA PHE A 20 2.50 12.83 -15.66
C PHE A 20 2.13 11.34 -15.84
N PRO A 21 2.14 10.52 -14.77
CA PRO A 21 1.62 9.15 -14.83
C PRO A 21 0.14 9.17 -15.26
N LEU A 22 -0.39 8.05 -15.79
CA LEU A 22 -1.80 8.03 -16.23
C LEU A 22 -2.77 8.19 -15.05
N GLY A 23 -2.39 7.65 -13.89
CA GLY A 23 -3.24 7.54 -12.72
C GLY A 23 -3.13 8.70 -11.74
N VAL A 24 -2.16 9.61 -11.91
CA VAL A 24 -1.99 10.76 -11.04
C VAL A 24 -1.58 11.98 -11.84
N TYR A 25 -2.28 13.09 -11.64
CA TYR A 25 -2.03 14.32 -12.39
C TYR A 25 -2.56 15.54 -11.63
N PRO A 26 -1.93 16.71 -11.81
CA PRO A 26 -2.38 17.94 -11.16
C PRO A 26 -3.70 18.44 -11.77
N VAL A 27 -4.64 18.86 -10.91
CA VAL A 27 -5.88 19.54 -11.32
C VAL A 27 -5.71 21.05 -11.44
N GLU A 28 -4.69 21.59 -10.78
CA GLU A 28 -4.31 22.99 -10.87
C GLU A 28 -3.13 23.20 -11.82
N LYS A 29 -2.96 24.43 -12.30
CA LYS A 29 -1.83 24.77 -13.16
C LYS A 29 -0.55 24.73 -12.32
N MET A 30 0.41 23.94 -12.77
CA MET A 30 1.76 23.88 -12.20
C MET A 30 2.82 23.74 -13.30
N ASP A 31 4.07 24.05 -12.96
CA ASP A 31 5.23 23.91 -13.85
C ASP A 31 6.15 22.82 -13.28
N PRO A 32 6.21 21.63 -13.90
CA PRO A 32 6.98 20.51 -13.36
C PRO A 32 8.48 20.74 -13.50
N LYS A 33 9.24 20.30 -12.50
CA LYS A 33 10.68 20.50 -12.40
C LYS A 33 11.37 19.16 -12.12
N PRO A 34 11.86 18.46 -13.16
CA PRO A 34 12.67 17.28 -12.98
C PRO A 34 13.97 17.61 -12.23
N GLY A 35 14.31 16.78 -11.26
CA GLY A 35 15.49 16.96 -10.42
C GLY A 35 15.41 16.04 -9.21
N TYR A 36 16.33 16.21 -8.27
CA TYR A 36 16.25 15.48 -7.01
C TYR A 36 16.69 16.34 -5.81
N THR A 37 16.11 16.08 -4.64
CA THR A 37 16.66 16.53 -3.36
C THR A 37 17.63 15.48 -2.83
N VAL A 38 18.57 15.89 -1.98
CA VAL A 38 19.39 14.95 -1.21
C VAL A 38 19.60 15.47 0.20
N THR A 39 19.28 14.66 1.20
CA THR A 39 19.47 14.95 2.62
C THR A 39 20.26 13.82 3.27
N PHE A 40 20.98 14.13 4.36
CA PHE A 40 21.66 13.14 5.18
C PHE A 40 20.91 12.98 6.49
N GLU A 41 20.64 11.75 6.88
CA GLU A 41 19.97 11.38 8.13
C GLU A 41 20.93 10.50 8.94
N SER A 42 21.21 10.92 10.18
CA SER A 42 22.08 10.15 11.08
C SER A 42 21.30 9.05 11.80
N ALA A 43 21.97 7.94 12.12
CA ALA A 43 21.39 6.86 12.93
C ALA A 43 20.91 7.36 14.29
N ASP A 44 21.69 8.23 14.93
CA ASP A 44 21.45 8.70 16.31
C ASP A 44 20.26 9.67 16.47
N GLY A 45 19.45 9.91 15.43
CA GLY A 45 18.29 10.82 15.46
C GLY A 45 18.62 12.31 15.69
N GLY A 46 19.91 12.68 15.79
CA GLY A 46 20.38 14.00 16.21
C GLY A 46 20.44 15.10 15.14
N GLY A 47 19.53 15.11 14.15
CA GLY A 47 19.56 16.09 13.06
C GLY A 47 18.99 17.47 13.43
N GLU A 48 19.85 18.48 13.61
CA GLU A 48 19.46 19.90 13.70
C GLU A 48 18.76 20.41 12.43
N GLY A 49 17.49 20.80 12.56
CA GLY A 49 16.84 21.94 11.87
C GLY A 49 17.05 22.12 10.37
N GLY A 50 16.20 21.48 9.56
CA GLY A 50 16.01 21.80 8.14
C GLY A 50 14.53 21.79 7.75
N SER A 51 13.83 22.91 7.94
CA SER A 51 12.45 23.10 7.46
C SER A 51 12.42 23.22 5.93
N GLY A 52 12.27 22.09 5.23
CA GLY A 52 11.88 22.02 3.81
C GLY A 52 10.36 21.90 3.65
N PRO A 53 9.79 22.23 2.47
CA PRO A 53 8.35 22.30 2.27
C PRO A 53 7.74 20.89 2.21
N GLY A 54 6.55 20.75 2.81
CA GLY A 54 5.88 19.50 3.17
C GLY A 54 5.79 18.44 2.09
N ASN A 55 6.12 17.22 2.49
CA ASN A 55 5.52 16.01 1.95
C ASN A 55 4.79 15.34 3.13
N THR A 56 3.46 15.32 3.09
CA THR A 56 2.62 14.59 4.05
C THR A 56 2.51 13.15 3.58
N SER A 57 3.55 12.37 3.83
CA SER A 57 3.39 10.95 4.12
C SER A 57 3.52 10.80 5.64
N GLY A 58 2.49 10.22 6.25
CA GLY A 58 2.19 10.25 7.68
C GLY A 58 3.37 9.86 8.58
N GLY A 59 3.74 10.80 9.45
CA GLY A 59 4.74 10.59 10.49
C GLY A 59 5.05 11.87 11.25
N PHE A 60 4.06 12.45 11.94
CA PHE A 60 4.33 13.52 12.92
C PHE A 60 3.28 13.58 14.02
N HIS A 61 3.70 13.39 15.28
CA HIS A 61 3.01 13.96 16.44
C HIS A 61 4.03 14.28 17.56
N PRO A 62 3.70 15.15 18.53
CA PRO A 62 4.60 16.18 19.06
C PRO A 62 5.22 15.76 20.40
N GLU A 63 6.30 16.43 20.78
CA GLU A 63 6.90 16.28 22.11
C GLU A 63 5.87 16.59 23.23
N PRO A 64 5.80 15.78 24.30
CA PRO A 64 5.02 16.12 25.48
C PRO A 64 5.86 16.96 26.46
N ASP A 65 5.46 18.21 26.64
CA ASP A 65 5.89 19.05 27.75
C ASP A 65 5.35 18.50 29.09
N GLY A 66 6.28 18.11 29.97
CA GLY A 66 6.19 18.30 31.43
C GLY A 66 5.21 17.45 32.25
N ALA A 67 5.74 16.43 32.96
CA ALA A 67 5.18 15.99 34.24
C ALA A 67 6.28 15.44 35.17
N GLU A 68 6.21 15.84 36.44
CA GLU A 68 7.13 15.56 37.57
C GLU A 68 7.17 14.07 38.01
N PRO A 69 8.18 13.64 38.80
CA PRO A 69 8.47 12.23 39.04
C PRO A 69 7.65 11.64 40.19
N GLY A 70 7.11 10.43 40.00
CA GLY A 70 6.35 9.71 41.03
C GLY A 70 6.31 8.19 40.83
N GLU A 71 7.09 7.51 41.67
CA GLU A 71 6.95 6.15 42.21
C GLU A 71 7.03 4.91 41.31
N GLU A 72 7.93 4.01 41.76
CA GLU A 72 8.33 2.73 41.19
C GLU A 72 7.20 1.69 41.23
N GLY A 73 6.95 1.05 40.08
CA GLY A 73 6.09 -0.13 39.96
C GLY A 73 6.55 -1.00 38.78
N GLU A 74 7.13 -2.16 39.10
CA GLU A 74 7.69 -3.10 38.13
C GLU A 74 6.61 -3.84 37.30
N ARG A 75 6.73 -3.67 35.97
CA ARG A 75 6.49 -4.64 34.86
C ARG A 75 5.10 -5.21 34.58
N SER A 76 4.55 -4.82 33.42
CA SER A 76 4.23 -5.77 32.35
C SER A 76 4.21 -5.10 30.95
N GLY A 77 5.27 -5.31 30.17
CA GLY A 77 5.24 -5.47 28.71
C GLY A 77 4.49 -4.46 27.83
N SER A 78 4.59 -3.15 28.07
CA SER A 78 4.27 -2.14 27.06
C SER A 78 5.54 -1.84 26.26
N GLY A 79 5.52 -2.10 24.95
CA GLY A 79 6.61 -1.73 24.04
C GLY A 79 7.01 -0.28 24.26
N ASN A 80 8.30 -0.06 24.47
CA ASN A 80 8.85 1.27 24.66
C ASN A 80 8.74 2.01 23.31
N PRO A 81 8.32 3.28 23.26
CA PRO A 81 8.36 4.08 22.02
C PRO A 81 9.77 4.32 21.47
N ASP A 82 10.80 3.81 22.16
CA ASP A 82 12.22 3.77 21.76
C ASP A 82 12.61 2.53 20.94
N ASP A 83 11.68 1.62 20.63
CA ASP A 83 11.96 0.38 19.87
C ASP A 83 11.77 0.56 18.35
N TRP A 84 12.04 1.76 17.84
CA TRP A 84 12.17 1.96 16.40
C TRP A 84 13.42 1.23 15.93
N GLU A 85 13.30 0.44 14.85
CA GLU A 85 14.48 -0.04 14.12
C GLU A 85 15.38 1.17 13.81
N GLU A 86 16.54 1.23 14.44
CA GLU A 86 17.48 2.33 14.26
C GLU A 86 18.12 2.20 12.87
N TRP A 87 17.56 2.92 11.89
CA TRP A 87 18.08 2.92 10.52
C TRP A 87 19.49 3.50 10.51
N PRO A 88 20.44 2.93 9.74
CA PRO A 88 21.81 3.43 9.71
C PRO A 88 21.89 4.86 9.16
N ASP A 89 23.06 5.49 9.35
CA ASP A 89 23.44 6.71 8.64
C ASP A 89 23.14 6.54 7.15
N ARG A 90 22.40 7.47 6.57
CA ARG A 90 21.89 7.32 5.20
C ARG A 90 21.71 8.65 4.50
N TYR A 91 21.78 8.59 3.18
CA TYR A 91 21.29 9.65 2.32
C TYR A 91 19.88 9.31 1.83
N VAL A 92 19.00 10.29 1.83
CA VAL A 92 17.66 10.22 1.24
C VAL A 92 17.66 11.05 -0.03
N PHE A 93 17.25 10.44 -1.13
CA PHE A 93 17.10 11.08 -2.44
C PHE A 93 15.64 11.00 -2.85
N ASP A 94 14.99 12.13 -3.13
CA ASP A 94 13.67 12.15 -3.75
C ASP A 94 13.79 12.71 -5.16
N ALA A 95 13.53 11.86 -6.14
CA ALA A 95 13.73 12.18 -7.56
C ALA A 95 12.41 12.31 -8.30
N VAL A 96 12.21 13.47 -8.92
CA VAL A 96 11.10 13.75 -9.83
C VAL A 96 11.59 13.61 -11.26
N ILE A 97 10.90 12.78 -12.05
CA ILE A 97 11.18 12.58 -13.47
C ILE A 97 9.89 12.35 -14.26
N SER A 98 9.89 12.72 -15.53
CA SER A 98 8.76 12.50 -16.45
C SER A 98 8.40 11.01 -16.54
N ALA A 99 7.11 10.67 -16.50
CA ALA A 99 6.57 9.31 -16.36
C ALA A 99 7.18 8.29 -17.34
N HIS A 100 7.39 8.69 -18.60
CA HIS A 100 7.97 7.82 -19.63
C HIS A 100 9.41 7.36 -19.33
N ARG A 101 10.11 7.98 -18.36
CA ARG A 101 11.48 7.63 -17.95
C ARG A 101 11.53 6.93 -16.59
N VAL A 102 10.47 6.98 -15.78
CA VAL A 102 10.45 6.42 -14.41
C VAL A 102 10.87 4.96 -14.39
N GLU A 103 10.27 4.12 -15.25
CA GLU A 103 10.62 2.69 -15.30
C GLU A 103 12.11 2.46 -15.62
N SER A 104 12.67 3.22 -16.56
CA SER A 104 14.07 3.07 -16.94
C SER A 104 15.01 3.49 -15.81
N LEU A 105 14.66 4.57 -15.08
CA LEU A 105 15.39 5.00 -13.89
C LEU A 105 15.33 3.92 -12.80
N CYS A 106 14.13 3.40 -12.53
CA CYS A 106 13.94 2.35 -11.53
C CYS A 106 14.73 1.09 -11.88
N ARG A 107 14.76 0.66 -13.15
CA ARG A 107 15.59 -0.47 -13.59
C ARG A 107 17.09 -0.23 -13.34
N ALA A 108 17.58 0.99 -13.54
CA ALA A 108 18.97 1.33 -13.25
C ALA A 108 19.26 1.30 -11.75
N LEU A 109 18.35 1.83 -10.92
CA LEU A 109 18.49 1.82 -9.46
C LEU A 109 18.34 0.41 -8.87
N PHE A 110 17.39 -0.39 -9.36
CA PHE A 110 17.21 -1.79 -8.96
C PHE A 110 18.43 -2.66 -9.27
N SER A 111 19.30 -2.26 -10.20
CA SER A 111 20.58 -2.95 -10.44
C SER A 111 21.57 -2.85 -9.27
N LEU A 112 21.31 -1.93 -8.32
CA LEU A 112 22.07 -1.78 -7.09
C LEU A 112 21.55 -2.69 -5.95
N LEU A 113 20.36 -3.26 -6.10
CA LEU A 113 19.80 -4.18 -5.10
C LEU A 113 20.64 -5.47 -5.01
N PRO A 114 20.76 -6.06 -3.81
CA PRO A 114 21.39 -7.37 -3.65
C PRO A 114 20.51 -8.48 -4.23
N GLY A 115 20.95 -9.74 -4.11
CA GLY A 115 20.25 -10.89 -4.68
C GLY A 115 18.90 -11.23 -4.02
N ARG A 116 18.62 -10.67 -2.85
CA ARG A 116 17.37 -10.81 -2.13
C ARG A 116 16.98 -9.51 -1.44
N VAL A 117 15.69 -9.24 -1.35
CA VAL A 117 15.12 -8.00 -0.85
C VAL A 117 13.84 -8.26 -0.07
N TYR A 118 13.36 -7.27 0.67
CA TYR A 118 12.02 -7.18 1.21
C TYR A 118 11.18 -6.28 0.29
N PRO A 119 10.32 -6.83 -0.58
CA PRO A 119 9.36 -6.03 -1.33
C PRO A 119 8.41 -5.25 -0.43
N ILE A 120 8.04 -4.07 -0.90
CA ILE A 120 7.11 -3.14 -0.25
C ILE A 120 6.04 -2.78 -1.27
N LEU A 121 4.79 -2.71 -0.83
CA LEU A 121 3.66 -2.34 -1.66
C LEU A 121 2.69 -1.51 -0.83
N ASP A 122 2.44 -0.28 -1.26
CA ASP A 122 1.41 0.57 -0.66
C ASP A 122 0.25 0.66 -1.63
N VAL A 123 -0.97 0.43 -1.16
CA VAL A 123 -2.18 0.51 -1.98
C VAL A 123 -3.09 1.58 -1.41
N LEU A 124 -3.53 2.53 -2.24
CA LEU A 124 -4.60 3.44 -1.85
C LEU A 124 -5.88 2.61 -1.76
N GLY A 125 -6.27 2.31 -0.52
CA GLY A 125 -7.27 1.32 -0.18
C GLY A 125 -8.70 1.81 -0.36
N ARG A 126 -9.65 0.96 0.00
CA ARG A 126 -11.08 1.34 0.11
C ARG A 126 -11.52 1.53 1.55
N ASP A 127 -10.57 1.51 2.48
CA ASP A 127 -10.83 1.70 3.89
C ASP A 127 -11.37 3.12 4.14
N ALA A 128 -12.46 3.21 4.89
CA ALA A 128 -13.13 4.48 5.14
C ALA A 128 -12.36 5.43 6.09
N PHE A 129 -11.33 4.93 6.78
CA PHE A 129 -10.60 5.63 7.85
C PHE A 129 -9.08 5.53 7.71
N ARG A 130 -8.59 4.93 6.62
CA ARG A 130 -7.18 4.86 6.26
C ARG A 130 -7.02 5.08 4.77
N GLU A 131 -6.15 6.00 4.40
CA GLU A 131 -5.89 6.32 2.99
C GLU A 131 -5.03 5.25 2.29
N VAL A 132 -3.99 4.77 2.98
CA VAL A 132 -2.99 3.86 2.41
C VAL A 132 -2.92 2.56 3.21
N ASP A 133 -2.97 1.43 2.51
CA ASP A 133 -2.73 0.10 3.04
C ASP A 133 -1.27 -0.31 2.78
N PRO A 134 -0.39 -0.31 3.81
CA PRO A 134 1.00 -0.70 3.63
C PRO A 134 1.15 -2.22 3.70
N TYR A 135 1.77 -2.82 2.70
CA TYR A 135 2.06 -4.25 2.66
C TYR A 135 3.57 -4.48 2.60
N ILE A 136 4.07 -5.30 3.52
CA ILE A 136 5.48 -5.68 3.59
C ILE A 136 5.62 -7.19 3.65
N THR A 137 6.84 -7.68 3.46
CA THR A 137 7.20 -9.05 3.80
C THR A 137 8.24 -9.07 4.90
N TYR A 138 8.15 -10.05 5.79
CA TYR A 138 9.16 -10.34 6.79
C TYR A 138 10.15 -11.41 6.31
N GLU A 139 9.99 -11.89 5.07
CA GLU A 139 10.86 -12.88 4.45
C GLU A 139 11.57 -12.30 3.22
N LEU A 140 12.86 -12.63 3.08
CA LEU A 140 13.64 -12.23 1.92
C LEU A 140 13.15 -12.93 0.64
N VAL A 141 12.74 -12.13 -0.34
CA VAL A 141 12.34 -12.57 -1.68
C VAL A 141 13.52 -12.41 -2.65
N GLY A 142 13.69 -13.37 -3.56
CA GLY A 142 14.69 -13.27 -4.63
C GLY A 142 14.43 -12.05 -5.51
N THR A 143 15.46 -11.24 -5.78
CA THR A 143 15.34 -10.02 -6.58
C THR A 143 14.85 -10.29 -7.99
N ASP A 144 15.13 -11.47 -8.56
CA ASP A 144 14.57 -11.90 -9.84
C ASP A 144 13.04 -12.03 -9.81
N ARG A 145 12.46 -12.48 -8.69
CA ARG A 145 11.02 -12.59 -8.49
C ARG A 145 10.36 -11.22 -8.42
N PHE A 146 10.92 -10.31 -7.64
CA PHE A 146 10.53 -8.90 -7.59
C PHE A 146 10.56 -8.25 -8.99
N LEU A 147 11.70 -8.34 -9.68
CA LEU A 147 11.88 -7.74 -11.01
C LEU A 147 10.96 -8.36 -12.08
N ASN A 148 10.65 -9.65 -11.97
CA ASN A 148 9.71 -10.32 -12.86
C ASN A 148 8.29 -9.77 -12.70
N ALA A 149 7.83 -9.58 -11.46
CA ALA A 149 6.54 -8.95 -11.18
C ALA A 149 6.50 -7.50 -11.69
N CYS A 150 7.53 -6.69 -11.43
CA CYS A 150 7.61 -5.32 -11.99
C CYS A 150 7.51 -5.28 -13.52
N ARG A 151 8.01 -6.31 -14.21
CA ARG A 151 7.91 -6.43 -15.67
C ARG A 151 6.53 -6.88 -16.13
N TRP A 152 5.91 -7.84 -15.45
CA TRP A 152 4.61 -8.38 -15.87
C TRP A 152 3.43 -7.47 -15.53
N LEU A 153 3.58 -6.71 -14.44
CA LEU A 153 2.60 -5.80 -13.88
C LEU A 153 3.02 -4.34 -14.09
N ARG A 154 3.72 -4.07 -15.18
CA ARG A 154 4.32 -2.77 -15.49
C ARG A 154 3.33 -1.63 -15.37
N ASP A 155 2.16 -1.77 -16.00
CA ASP A 155 1.18 -0.68 -16.05
C ASP A 155 0.55 -0.42 -14.67
N PHE A 156 0.46 -1.44 -13.82
CA PHE A 156 0.05 -1.26 -12.42
C PHE A 156 1.10 -0.41 -11.68
N PHE A 157 2.35 -0.86 -11.67
CA PHE A 157 3.39 -0.20 -10.90
C PHE A 157 3.76 1.21 -11.38
N PHE A 158 3.85 1.43 -12.68
CA PHE A 158 4.41 2.68 -13.24
C PHE A 158 3.36 3.67 -13.73
N GLU A 159 2.09 3.28 -13.85
CA GLU A 159 1.04 4.15 -14.38
C GLU A 159 -0.16 4.33 -13.45
N ASP A 160 -0.52 3.31 -12.67
CA ASP A 160 -1.68 3.36 -11.78
C ASP A 160 -1.42 4.28 -10.58
N GLY A 161 -2.35 5.18 -10.31
CA GLY A 161 -2.22 6.20 -9.27
C GLY A 161 -2.66 5.71 -7.90
N LEU A 162 -3.02 4.44 -7.75
CA LEU A 162 -3.48 3.87 -6.49
C LEU A 162 -2.44 2.95 -5.85
N VAL A 163 -1.19 2.97 -6.32
CA VAL A 163 -0.15 2.07 -5.85
C VAL A 163 1.21 2.75 -5.74
N GLY A 164 1.86 2.57 -4.59
CA GLY A 164 3.29 2.71 -4.39
C GLY A 164 3.95 1.34 -4.28
N PHE A 165 5.21 1.21 -4.68
CA PHE A 165 5.93 -0.05 -4.60
C PHE A 165 7.43 0.15 -4.47
N GLY A 166 8.10 -0.82 -3.87
CA GLY A 166 9.53 -0.73 -3.64
C GLY A 166 10.17 -2.02 -3.17
N ALA A 167 11.42 -1.89 -2.79
CA ALA A 167 12.20 -2.95 -2.19
C ALA A 167 13.22 -2.37 -1.22
N MET A 168 13.48 -3.11 -0.15
CA MET A 168 14.51 -2.80 0.84
C MET A 168 15.50 -3.95 0.97
N SER A 169 16.76 -3.64 1.25
CA SER A 169 17.76 -4.57 1.76
C SER A 169 18.44 -3.98 2.98
N GLU A 170 18.76 -4.82 3.97
CA GLU A 170 19.45 -4.41 5.21
C GLU A 170 20.97 -4.32 5.02
N GLU A 171 21.57 -5.22 4.22
CA GLU A 171 23.02 -5.27 4.03
C GLU A 171 23.42 -5.35 2.53
N PRO A 172 24.01 -4.27 1.96
CA PRO A 172 24.04 -2.92 2.54
C PRO A 172 22.62 -2.36 2.66
N PHE A 173 22.44 -1.40 3.57
CA PHE A 173 21.16 -0.73 3.69
C PHE A 173 20.85 0.06 2.40
N PHE A 174 19.80 -0.38 1.70
CA PHE A 174 19.33 0.22 0.46
C PHE A 174 17.81 0.04 0.35
N TYR A 175 17.11 1.16 0.37
CA TYR A 175 15.67 1.25 0.23
C TYR A 175 15.38 2.02 -1.05
N ILE A 176 14.52 1.48 -1.90
CA ILE A 176 13.97 2.19 -3.05
C ILE A 176 12.46 2.03 -3.06
N PHE A 177 11.76 3.15 -3.18
CA PHE A 177 10.31 3.18 -3.22
C PHE A 177 9.85 4.19 -4.27
N ILE A 178 8.82 3.80 -5.00
CA ILE A 178 8.15 4.62 -5.99
C ILE A 178 6.74 4.79 -5.47
N ASP A 179 6.39 5.99 -5.03
CA ASP A 179 5.08 6.27 -4.44
C ASP A 179 3.95 6.31 -5.49
N GLU A 180 2.73 6.58 -5.04
CA GLU A 180 1.55 6.72 -5.87
C GLU A 180 1.62 7.93 -6.84
N HIS A 181 2.43 8.95 -6.52
CA HIS A 181 2.74 10.09 -7.41
C HIS A 181 3.84 9.78 -8.42
N LYS A 182 4.47 8.60 -8.29
CA LYS A 182 5.62 8.11 -9.06
C LYS A 182 6.90 8.92 -8.85
N ILE A 183 7.06 9.49 -7.65
CA ILE A 183 8.32 10.04 -7.17
C ILE A 183 9.19 8.87 -6.72
N VAL A 184 10.48 8.91 -7.07
CA VAL A 184 11.42 7.83 -6.75
C VAL A 184 12.23 8.23 -5.52
N THR A 185 11.92 7.63 -4.38
CA THR A 185 12.67 7.79 -3.14
C THR A 185 13.71 6.69 -3.01
N VAL A 186 14.97 7.07 -2.77
CA VAL A 186 16.06 6.15 -2.45
C VAL A 186 16.65 6.53 -1.10
N ARG A 187 16.69 5.60 -0.15
CA ARG A 187 17.45 5.76 1.09
C ARG A 187 18.60 4.77 1.07
N ALA A 188 19.83 5.22 1.28
CA ALA A 188 20.99 4.35 1.15
C ALA A 188 22.16 4.80 2.02
N GLU A 189 22.98 3.84 2.43
CA GLU A 189 24.23 4.11 3.15
C GLU A 189 25.18 5.05 2.35
N PRO A 190 26.06 5.81 3.04
CA PRO A 190 27.05 6.68 2.41
C PRO A 190 27.88 6.03 1.29
N VAL A 191 28.17 4.72 1.40
CA VAL A 191 28.95 3.99 0.40
C VAL A 191 28.25 3.88 -0.97
N LEU A 192 26.93 4.03 -1.01
CA LEU A 192 26.13 3.97 -2.24
C LEU A 192 25.84 5.35 -2.85
N LYS A 193 26.06 6.44 -2.11
CA LYS A 193 25.77 7.82 -2.54
C LYS A 193 26.29 8.13 -3.94
N GLU A 194 27.60 7.97 -4.18
CA GLU A 194 28.19 8.33 -5.47
C GLU A 194 27.64 7.50 -6.63
N LYS A 195 27.23 6.25 -6.37
CA LYS A 195 26.65 5.38 -7.41
C LYS A 195 25.25 5.86 -7.76
N ILE A 196 24.44 6.21 -6.76
CA ILE A 196 23.09 6.75 -6.95
C ILE A 196 23.16 8.07 -7.72
N GLU A 197 24.03 9.00 -7.32
CA GLU A 197 24.22 10.28 -8.02
C GLU A 197 24.64 10.09 -9.48
N LYS A 198 25.50 9.10 -9.77
CA LYS A 198 25.87 8.76 -11.16
C LYS A 198 24.69 8.23 -11.97
N VAL A 199 23.83 7.40 -11.36
CA VAL A 199 22.60 6.93 -12.01
C VAL A 199 21.68 8.13 -12.29
N LEU A 200 21.39 8.96 -11.29
CA LEU A 200 20.53 10.15 -11.44
C LEU A 200 21.05 11.11 -12.51
N ALA A 201 22.35 11.38 -12.52
CA ALA A 201 23.00 12.23 -13.53
C ALA A 201 22.89 11.64 -14.96
N ALA A 202 22.89 10.32 -15.12
CA ALA A 202 22.69 9.66 -16.41
C ALA A 202 21.25 9.82 -16.96
N PHE A 203 20.31 10.19 -16.08
CA PHE A 203 18.94 10.56 -16.43
C PHE A 203 18.74 12.09 -16.50
N ASP A 204 19.83 12.85 -16.58
CA ASP A 204 19.82 14.32 -16.65
C ASP A 204 19.17 14.98 -15.42
N LEU A 205 19.13 14.27 -14.29
CA LEU A 205 18.64 14.79 -13.02
C LEU A 205 19.80 15.44 -12.27
N SER A 206 19.58 16.66 -11.79
CA SER A 206 20.54 17.41 -10.98
C SER A 206 19.95 17.65 -9.59
N ALA A 207 20.83 17.73 -8.58
CA ALA A 207 20.43 18.10 -7.24
C ALA A 207 19.85 19.53 -7.25
N MET A 208 18.69 19.72 -6.63
CA MET A 208 18.02 21.00 -6.49
C MET A 208 17.18 21.04 -5.21
N SER A 209 16.78 22.25 -4.81
CA SER A 209 15.98 22.46 -3.59
C SER A 209 14.49 22.19 -3.75
N ASP A 210 13.97 22.31 -4.96
CA ASP A 210 12.54 22.37 -5.25
C ASP A 210 12.16 21.60 -6.54
N PRO A 211 12.49 20.29 -6.63
CA PRO A 211 11.91 19.46 -7.69
C PRO A 211 10.38 19.48 -7.53
N ALA A 212 9.65 19.36 -8.64
CA ALA A 212 8.20 19.52 -8.63
C ALA A 212 7.49 18.47 -9.51
N GLY A 213 6.79 17.54 -8.85
CA GLY A 213 6.00 16.46 -9.42
C GLY A 213 4.49 16.72 -9.34
N ALA A 214 3.68 15.67 -9.40
CA ALA A 214 2.21 15.78 -9.29
C ALA A 214 1.76 16.21 -7.87
N ASP A 215 2.52 15.79 -6.86
CA ASP A 215 2.39 16.11 -5.44
C ASP A 215 2.53 17.61 -5.12
N SER A 216 3.22 18.36 -5.98
CA SER A 216 3.52 19.78 -5.79
C SER A 216 2.33 20.72 -6.06
N ALA A 217 1.16 20.17 -6.37
CA ALA A 217 -0.09 20.89 -6.58
C ALA A 217 -1.29 20.00 -6.17
N SER A 218 -2.48 20.59 -6.06
CA SER A 218 -3.72 19.82 -5.97
C SER A 218 -3.79 18.83 -7.14
N HIS A 219 -4.05 17.56 -6.85
CA HIS A 219 -4.02 16.47 -7.82
C HIS A 219 -5.13 15.45 -7.55
N GLU A 220 -5.33 14.55 -8.50
CA GLU A 220 -6.28 13.43 -8.39
C GLU A 220 -5.57 12.10 -8.61
N HIS A 221 -5.96 11.10 -7.84
CA HIS A 221 -5.59 9.69 -8.03
C HIS A 221 -6.70 8.93 -8.75
N ARG A 222 -6.32 7.98 -9.61
CA ARG A 222 -7.25 7.04 -10.25
C ARG A 222 -6.56 5.72 -10.60
N GLY A 223 -7.37 4.68 -10.62
CA GLY A 223 -7.03 3.42 -11.27
C GLY A 223 -7.01 3.60 -12.79
N VAL A 224 -6.08 2.93 -13.45
CA VAL A 224 -5.89 3.02 -14.92
C VAL A 224 -5.96 1.67 -15.61
N LEU A 225 -6.06 0.58 -14.84
CA LEU A 225 -6.07 -0.76 -15.38
C LEU A 225 -7.40 -1.09 -16.08
N LEU A 226 -7.26 -1.80 -17.18
CA LEU A 226 -8.35 -2.34 -17.97
C LEU A 226 -8.60 -3.79 -17.55
N ALA A 227 -9.70 -4.03 -16.83
CA ALA A 227 -10.13 -5.37 -16.40
C ALA A 227 -11.55 -5.67 -16.90
N PRO A 228 -11.74 -5.93 -18.21
CA PRO A 228 -13.06 -6.21 -18.75
C PRO A 228 -13.40 -7.69 -18.49
N GLY A 229 -14.65 -7.96 -18.11
CA GLY A 229 -15.08 -9.32 -17.73
C GLY A 229 -15.02 -10.39 -18.83
N ASP A 230 -14.67 -10.03 -20.06
CA ASP A 230 -14.42 -10.94 -21.18
C ASP A 230 -12.92 -11.25 -21.41
N ARG A 231 -12.01 -10.61 -20.66
CA ARG A 231 -10.55 -10.85 -20.70
C ARG A 231 -9.98 -11.12 -19.30
N PRO A 232 -10.25 -12.30 -18.72
CA PRO A 232 -9.83 -12.66 -17.37
C PRO A 232 -8.31 -12.81 -17.21
N GLU A 233 -7.55 -12.82 -18.30
CA GLU A 233 -6.09 -12.77 -18.26
C GLU A 233 -5.52 -11.39 -17.87
N LEU A 234 -6.36 -10.35 -17.91
CA LEU A 234 -6.02 -9.00 -17.46
C LEU A 234 -6.55 -8.78 -16.05
N LEU A 235 -5.60 -8.69 -15.12
CA LEU A 235 -5.92 -8.51 -13.72
C LEU A 235 -6.26 -7.05 -13.39
N ASP A 236 -7.21 -6.88 -12.48
CA ASP A 236 -7.45 -5.61 -11.78
C ASP A 236 -6.49 -5.43 -10.59
N GLY A 237 -6.64 -4.30 -9.87
CA GLY A 237 -5.77 -3.98 -8.73
C GLY A 237 -5.90 -4.96 -7.55
N GLU A 238 -7.11 -5.47 -7.25
CA GLU A 238 -7.32 -6.40 -6.14
C GLU A 238 -6.71 -7.77 -6.43
N GLN A 239 -6.88 -8.26 -7.67
CA GLN A 239 -6.28 -9.52 -8.11
C GLN A 239 -4.76 -9.44 -8.18
N ILE A 240 -4.23 -8.27 -8.56
CA ILE A 240 -2.78 -8.05 -8.53
C ILE A 240 -2.28 -8.05 -7.08
N LEU A 241 -2.97 -7.37 -6.16
CA LEU A 241 -2.62 -7.39 -4.74
C LEU A 241 -2.63 -8.82 -4.20
N GLU A 242 -3.69 -9.60 -4.47
CA GLU A 242 -3.76 -11.02 -4.10
C GLU A 242 -2.57 -11.82 -4.65
N PHE A 243 -2.30 -11.68 -5.96
CA PHE A 243 -1.16 -12.33 -6.60
C PHE A 243 0.17 -11.96 -5.93
N LEU A 244 0.37 -10.68 -5.60
CA LEU A 244 1.59 -10.20 -4.94
C LEU A 244 1.67 -10.63 -3.47
N LYS A 245 0.55 -10.73 -2.75
CA LYS A 245 0.51 -11.32 -1.41
C LYS A 245 1.04 -12.75 -1.44
N ASP A 246 0.59 -13.56 -2.39
CA ASP A 246 1.09 -14.93 -2.54
C ASP A 246 2.53 -15.00 -3.05
N ASP A 247 2.88 -14.13 -4.01
CA ASP A 247 4.17 -14.16 -4.68
C ASP A 247 5.29 -13.57 -3.82
N TRP A 248 5.07 -12.43 -3.18
CA TRP A 248 6.06 -11.77 -2.33
C TRP A 248 5.90 -12.07 -0.84
N LYS A 249 4.90 -12.87 -0.46
CA LYS A 249 4.56 -13.18 0.94
C LYS A 249 4.22 -11.91 1.72
N LEU A 250 3.46 -11.03 1.09
CA LEU A 250 3.08 -9.76 1.71
C LEU A 250 2.01 -9.95 2.77
N VAL A 251 2.15 -9.18 3.84
CA VAL A 251 1.17 -9.03 4.91
C VAL A 251 0.89 -7.55 5.13
N LEU A 252 -0.34 -7.22 5.52
CA LEU A 252 -0.73 -5.85 5.85
C LEU A 252 0.04 -5.41 7.11
N ASN A 253 0.80 -4.33 7.00
CA ASN A 253 1.69 -3.82 8.03
C ASN A 253 0.97 -2.85 8.97
N ILE A 254 -0.01 -3.38 9.70
CA ILE A 254 -0.71 -2.65 10.76
C ILE A 254 -0.78 -3.51 12.01
N ASP A 255 -1.02 -2.88 13.16
CA ASP A 255 -1.34 -3.62 14.38
C ASP A 255 -2.79 -4.17 14.28
N PRO A 256 -2.99 -5.50 14.28
CA PRO A 256 -4.30 -6.09 14.10
C PRO A 256 -5.17 -6.07 15.38
N GLU A 257 -4.61 -5.66 16.52
CA GLU A 257 -5.30 -5.59 17.82
C GLU A 257 -5.76 -4.17 18.19
N THR A 258 -5.35 -3.16 17.43
CA THR A 258 -5.84 -1.79 17.56
C THR A 258 -6.76 -1.39 16.40
N ASN A 259 -7.58 -0.35 16.61
CA ASN A 259 -8.46 0.19 15.57
C ASN A 259 -8.49 1.71 15.66
N VAL A 260 -7.58 2.31 14.90
CA VAL A 260 -7.34 3.76 14.85
C VAL A 260 -7.42 4.25 13.41
N ASP A 261 -7.72 5.54 13.22
CA ASP A 261 -7.55 6.21 11.92
C ASP A 261 -6.08 6.63 11.68
N ASP A 262 -5.82 7.27 10.54
CA ASP A 262 -4.49 7.77 10.17
C ASP A 262 -3.91 8.79 11.16
N ASP A 263 -4.79 9.48 11.90
CA ASP A 263 -4.44 10.44 12.96
C ASP A 263 -4.29 9.77 14.33
N GLN A 264 -4.27 8.42 14.39
CA GLN A 264 -4.16 7.61 15.61
C GLN A 264 -5.35 7.75 16.58
N ASN A 265 -6.49 8.26 16.12
CA ASN A 265 -7.69 8.34 16.94
C ASN A 265 -8.40 6.99 17.00
N ALA A 266 -8.73 6.54 18.21
CA ALA A 266 -9.49 5.30 18.40
C ALA A 266 -10.90 5.40 17.78
N LEU A 267 -11.23 4.43 16.92
CA LEU A 267 -12.50 4.37 16.20
C LEU A 267 -13.57 3.56 16.95
N GLY A 268 -13.16 2.68 17.88
CA GLY A 268 -14.03 1.71 18.52
C GLY A 268 -14.53 0.65 17.52
N THR A 269 -15.78 0.20 17.65
CA THR A 269 -16.34 -0.78 16.71
C THR A 269 -16.64 -0.14 15.35
N THR A 270 -16.08 -0.71 14.28
CA THR A 270 -16.35 -0.32 12.90
C THR A 270 -17.02 -1.45 12.13
N ALA A 271 -17.64 -1.12 10.99
CA ALA A 271 -18.11 -2.12 10.04
C ALA A 271 -16.95 -2.50 9.12
N TRP A 272 -16.92 -3.75 8.68
CA TRP A 272 -15.85 -4.32 7.86
C TRP A 272 -16.44 -5.04 6.66
N ARG A 273 -15.76 -4.93 5.52
CA ARG A 273 -15.93 -5.75 4.33
C ARG A 273 -14.72 -6.67 4.23
N CYS A 274 -14.91 -7.96 4.49
CA CYS A 274 -13.87 -8.96 4.33
C CYS A 274 -14.11 -9.73 3.02
N LEU A 275 -13.08 -9.83 2.19
CA LEU A 275 -13.03 -10.72 1.03
C LEU A 275 -12.10 -11.89 1.36
N LEU A 276 -12.62 -13.10 1.27
CA LEU A 276 -11.89 -14.33 1.57
C LEU A 276 -11.78 -15.18 0.32
N ARG A 277 -10.64 -15.83 0.15
CA ARG A 277 -10.42 -16.89 -0.84
C ARG A 277 -10.28 -18.21 -0.12
N GLY A 278 -11.12 -19.18 -0.47
CA GLY A 278 -10.95 -20.58 -0.09
C GLY A 278 -10.53 -21.39 -1.32
N GLU A 279 -9.59 -22.30 -1.15
CA GLU A 279 -9.13 -23.18 -2.22
C GLU A 279 -8.96 -24.63 -1.77
N ASN A 280 -9.18 -25.55 -2.71
CA ASN A 280 -8.82 -26.95 -2.59
C ASN A 280 -8.27 -27.46 -3.93
N GLU A 281 -7.88 -28.74 -4.00
CA GLU A 281 -7.38 -29.37 -5.24
C GLU A 281 -8.31 -29.22 -6.47
N LYS A 282 -9.61 -28.97 -6.28
CA LYS A 282 -10.63 -28.98 -7.34
C LYS A 282 -11.08 -27.58 -7.74
N GLU A 283 -11.15 -26.65 -6.80
CA GLU A 283 -11.73 -25.33 -7.02
C GLU A 283 -11.20 -24.26 -6.06
N THR A 284 -11.22 -23.02 -6.55
CA THR A 284 -11.02 -21.79 -5.77
C THR A 284 -12.33 -21.02 -5.76
N ARG A 285 -12.77 -20.57 -4.58
CA ARG A 285 -13.96 -19.73 -4.43
C ARG A 285 -13.67 -18.52 -3.56
N TYR A 286 -14.44 -17.48 -3.80
CA TYR A 286 -14.37 -16.24 -3.04
C TYR A 286 -15.66 -16.05 -2.27
N ALA A 287 -15.54 -15.63 -1.03
CA ALA A 287 -16.65 -15.25 -0.17
C ALA A 287 -16.46 -13.81 0.29
N GLN A 288 -17.56 -13.08 0.36
CA GLN A 288 -17.56 -11.75 0.93
C GLN A 288 -18.41 -11.74 2.19
N VAL A 289 -17.88 -11.15 3.26
CA VAL A 289 -18.54 -11.02 4.55
C VAL A 289 -18.57 -9.56 4.96
N CYS A 290 -19.75 -9.07 5.34
CA CYS A 290 -19.96 -7.76 5.93
C CYS A 290 -20.32 -7.94 7.40
N LEU A 291 -19.48 -7.42 8.29
CA LEU A 291 -19.56 -7.64 9.74
C LEU A 291 -19.20 -6.37 10.52
N ALA A 292 -19.36 -6.38 11.84
CA ALA A 292 -18.78 -5.37 12.72
C ALA A 292 -17.76 -5.99 13.67
N ALA A 293 -16.66 -5.28 13.90
CA ALA A 293 -15.58 -5.73 14.78
C ALA A 293 -14.85 -4.53 15.40
N ASP A 294 -14.24 -4.76 16.55
CA ASP A 294 -13.48 -3.78 17.33
C ASP A 294 -12.08 -3.53 16.78
N HIS A 295 -11.51 -4.48 16.03
CA HIS A 295 -10.19 -4.41 15.40
C HIS A 295 -10.06 -5.47 14.29
N LEU A 296 -8.99 -5.41 13.50
CA LEU A 296 -8.79 -6.26 12.32
C LEU A 296 -8.79 -7.76 12.68
N LYS A 297 -8.06 -8.17 13.71
CA LYS A 297 -8.01 -9.58 14.12
C LYS A 297 -9.38 -10.19 14.40
N GLN A 298 -10.26 -9.45 15.11
CA GLN A 298 -11.63 -9.92 15.34
C GLN A 298 -12.43 -9.97 14.04
N ALA A 299 -12.21 -9.04 13.11
CA ALA A 299 -12.87 -9.06 11.81
C ALA A 299 -12.47 -10.31 11.02
N GLU A 300 -11.17 -10.63 10.96
CA GLU A 300 -10.65 -11.81 10.27
C GLU A 300 -11.17 -13.11 10.90
N GLU A 301 -11.08 -13.24 12.24
CA GLU A 301 -11.62 -14.41 12.97
C GLU A 301 -13.11 -14.62 12.68
N THR A 302 -13.91 -13.56 12.79
CA THR A 302 -15.36 -13.61 12.50
C THR A 302 -15.65 -13.97 11.05
N ALA A 303 -14.82 -13.48 10.12
CA ALA A 303 -14.95 -13.78 8.69
C ALA A 303 -14.62 -15.25 8.38
N PHE A 304 -13.58 -15.82 9.02
CA PHE A 304 -13.24 -17.24 8.91
C PHE A 304 -14.34 -18.13 9.50
N ASP A 305 -14.86 -17.82 10.68
CA ASP A 305 -15.99 -18.55 11.27
C ASP A 305 -17.21 -18.54 10.34
N THR A 306 -17.49 -17.38 9.73
CA THR A 306 -18.57 -17.25 8.74
C THR A 306 -18.32 -18.09 7.49
N LEU A 307 -17.08 -18.10 6.99
CA LEU A 307 -16.71 -18.93 5.84
C LEU A 307 -16.86 -20.43 6.15
N ALA A 308 -16.45 -20.88 7.34
CA ALA A 308 -16.60 -22.27 7.77
C ALA A 308 -18.09 -22.68 7.77
N GLU A 309 -18.98 -21.84 8.31
CA GLU A 309 -20.42 -22.10 8.23
C GLU A 309 -20.97 -22.15 6.80
N MET A 310 -20.44 -21.32 5.90
CA MET A 310 -20.83 -21.33 4.48
C MET A 310 -20.38 -22.63 3.80
N CYS A 311 -19.16 -23.09 4.11
CA CYS A 311 -18.59 -24.34 3.61
C CYS A 311 -19.43 -25.55 4.06
N ASP A 312 -19.76 -25.62 5.35
CA ASP A 312 -20.64 -26.66 5.91
C ASP A 312 -22.00 -26.73 5.18
N LYS A 313 -22.62 -25.58 4.94
CA LYS A 313 -23.91 -25.49 4.24
C LYS A 313 -23.81 -25.86 2.76
N ALA A 314 -22.67 -25.61 2.14
CA ALA A 314 -22.43 -25.88 0.73
C ALA A 314 -21.81 -27.27 0.47
N GLU A 315 -21.49 -28.02 1.52
CA GLU A 315 -20.75 -29.29 1.47
C GLU A 315 -19.41 -29.15 0.73
N ILE A 316 -18.69 -28.07 1.01
CA ILE A 316 -17.36 -27.76 0.45
C ILE A 316 -16.34 -27.88 1.58
N ASP A 317 -15.18 -28.44 1.26
CA ASP A 317 -14.04 -28.49 2.16
C ASP A 317 -12.87 -27.79 1.47
N PHE A 318 -12.31 -26.76 2.10
CA PHE A 318 -11.15 -26.04 1.58
C PHE A 318 -9.89 -26.54 2.30
N ASP A 319 -8.84 -26.76 1.52
CA ASP A 319 -7.53 -27.13 2.05
C ASP A 319 -6.84 -25.90 2.68
N ASP A 320 -7.11 -24.71 2.13
CA ASP A 320 -6.59 -23.44 2.63
C ASP A 320 -7.62 -22.31 2.45
N ALA A 321 -7.57 -21.32 3.34
CA ALA A 321 -8.39 -20.13 3.27
C ALA A 321 -7.62 -18.91 3.77
N VAL A 322 -7.71 -17.81 3.03
CA VAL A 322 -6.99 -16.57 3.33
C VAL A 322 -7.90 -15.35 3.20
N VAL A 323 -7.65 -14.33 4.02
CA VAL A 323 -8.27 -13.00 3.86
C VAL A 323 -7.49 -12.22 2.81
N ILE A 324 -8.17 -11.91 1.71
CA ILE A 324 -7.62 -11.13 0.60
C ILE A 324 -7.59 -9.66 0.95
N SER A 325 -8.72 -9.12 1.42
CA SER A 325 -8.84 -7.75 1.93
C SER A 325 -9.82 -7.68 3.10
N ALA A 326 -9.62 -6.67 3.95
CA ALA A 326 -10.47 -6.36 5.09
C ALA A 326 -10.55 -4.84 5.26
N ASP A 327 -11.54 -4.24 4.59
CA ASP A 327 -11.70 -2.77 4.53
C ASP A 327 -12.75 -2.31 5.54
N ARG A 328 -12.47 -1.26 6.32
CA ARG A 328 -13.50 -0.62 7.15
C ARG A 328 -14.47 0.16 6.30
N LEU A 329 -15.74 0.14 6.72
CA LEU A 329 -16.86 0.82 6.06
C LEU A 329 -17.47 1.86 6.99
N LYS A 330 -18.05 2.91 6.42
CA LYS A 330 -19.00 3.77 7.12
C LYS A 330 -20.31 3.01 7.35
N THR A 331 -20.99 3.30 8.45
CA THR A 331 -22.21 2.55 8.85
C THR A 331 -23.33 2.68 7.80
N GLU A 332 -23.41 3.82 7.12
CA GLU A 332 -24.34 4.09 6.04
C GLU A 332 -24.12 3.25 4.78
N GLU A 333 -22.93 2.65 4.60
CA GLU A 333 -22.58 1.84 3.43
C GLU A 333 -23.03 0.38 3.57
N ILE A 334 -23.25 -0.09 4.81
CA ILE A 334 -23.64 -1.48 5.11
C ILE A 334 -24.84 -1.95 4.28
N PRO A 335 -25.96 -1.21 4.17
CA PRO A 335 -27.11 -1.68 3.39
C PRO A 335 -26.77 -1.93 1.92
N THR A 336 -25.95 -1.07 1.31
CA THR A 336 -25.52 -1.20 -0.09
C THR A 336 -24.64 -2.42 -0.26
N ILE A 337 -23.68 -2.62 0.63
CA ILE A 337 -22.78 -3.79 0.60
C ILE A 337 -23.55 -5.09 0.81
N VAL A 338 -24.45 -5.14 1.81
CA VAL A 338 -25.28 -6.33 2.07
C VAL A 338 -26.22 -6.64 0.91
N GLU A 339 -26.82 -5.63 0.27
CA GLU A 339 -27.65 -5.83 -0.92
C GLU A 339 -26.81 -6.37 -2.08
N ALA A 340 -25.58 -5.90 -2.27
CA ALA A 340 -24.69 -6.41 -3.32
C ALA A 340 -24.33 -7.89 -3.10
N ILE A 341 -24.03 -8.28 -1.85
CA ILE A 341 -23.65 -9.64 -1.46
C ILE A 341 -24.84 -10.61 -1.52
N THR A 342 -25.95 -10.25 -0.87
CA THR A 342 -27.07 -11.18 -0.62
C THR A 342 -28.20 -11.06 -1.65
N LYS A 343 -28.14 -10.03 -2.52
CA LYS A 343 -29.23 -9.58 -3.39
C LYS A 343 -30.52 -9.24 -2.63
N ALA A 344 -30.43 -9.01 -1.31
CA ALA A 344 -31.55 -8.68 -0.43
C ALA A 344 -31.36 -7.30 0.21
N ARG A 345 -32.41 -6.46 0.14
CA ARG A 345 -32.41 -5.15 0.78
C ARG A 345 -32.59 -5.27 2.29
N ILE A 346 -31.75 -4.57 3.03
CA ILE A 346 -31.88 -4.43 4.48
C ILE A 346 -32.20 -3.00 4.88
N LYS A 347 -32.69 -2.80 6.11
CA LYS A 347 -32.90 -1.47 6.67
C LYS A 347 -31.57 -0.85 7.08
N PRO A 348 -31.47 0.49 7.16
CA PRO A 348 -30.32 1.16 7.73
C PRO A 348 -29.97 0.60 9.12
N VAL A 349 -28.70 0.29 9.32
CA VAL A 349 -28.18 -0.23 10.59
C VAL A 349 -28.09 0.92 11.59
N LYS A 350 -28.57 0.68 12.83
CA LYS A 350 -28.46 1.64 13.94
C LYS A 350 -27.55 1.04 15.01
N GLY A 351 -26.32 1.53 15.07
CA GLY A 351 -25.30 1.04 15.99
C GLY A 351 -24.67 -0.28 15.52
N LEU A 352 -23.40 -0.43 15.87
CA LEU A 352 -22.61 -1.61 15.57
C LEU A 352 -22.49 -2.49 16.81
N GLN A 353 -22.47 -3.80 16.60
CA GLN A 353 -22.26 -4.79 17.65
C GLN A 353 -21.05 -5.64 17.24
N PRO A 354 -19.97 -5.67 18.03
CA PRO A 354 -18.78 -6.47 17.72
C PRO A 354 -19.13 -7.94 17.49
N GLY A 355 -18.49 -8.57 16.49
CA GLY A 355 -18.74 -9.95 16.07
C GLY A 355 -20.04 -10.16 15.29
N LYS A 356 -20.86 -9.12 15.06
CA LYS A 356 -22.12 -9.27 14.33
C LYS A 356 -21.89 -9.29 12.82
N VAL A 357 -22.38 -10.34 12.16
CA VAL A 357 -22.44 -10.43 10.70
C VAL A 357 -23.75 -9.83 10.18
N TYR A 358 -23.64 -8.91 9.22
CA TYR A 358 -24.77 -8.23 8.58
C TYR A 358 -25.16 -8.86 7.25
N GLY A 359 -24.21 -9.47 6.54
CA GLY A 359 -24.46 -10.18 5.30
C GLY A 359 -23.22 -10.94 4.85
N PHE A 360 -23.43 -12.09 4.20
CA PHE A 360 -22.36 -12.89 3.64
C PHE A 360 -22.86 -13.62 2.39
N GLY A 361 -21.94 -13.99 1.51
CA GLY A 361 -22.29 -14.68 0.27
C GLY A 361 -21.08 -15.07 -0.55
N TRP A 362 -21.25 -16.09 -1.39
CA TRP A 362 -20.26 -16.44 -2.40
C TRP A 362 -20.23 -15.35 -3.47
N VAL A 363 -19.03 -14.93 -3.83
CA VAL A 363 -18.83 -13.99 -4.92
C VAL A 363 -18.86 -14.78 -6.22
N GLY A 364 -19.69 -14.38 -7.18
CA GLY A 364 -19.79 -15.09 -8.47
C GLY A 364 -18.48 -15.02 -9.25
N GLU A 365 -18.22 -15.97 -10.16
CA GLU A 365 -16.99 -16.01 -10.99
C GLU A 365 -16.65 -14.71 -11.76
N ARG A 366 -17.58 -13.75 -11.86
CA ARG A 366 -17.36 -12.43 -12.46
C ARG A 366 -17.30 -11.26 -11.47
N GLU A 367 -17.77 -11.46 -10.24
CA GLU A 367 -17.65 -10.47 -9.16
C GLU A 367 -16.39 -10.77 -8.31
N ALA A 368 -15.86 -12.01 -8.42
CA ALA A 368 -14.62 -12.50 -7.82
C ALA A 368 -13.43 -12.36 -8.78
N ARG A 369 -13.67 -11.85 -9.99
CA ARG A 369 -12.69 -11.66 -11.05
C ARG A 369 -12.70 -10.23 -11.55
#